data_AF-A0A1U7M8C8-F1
#
_entry.id   AF-A0A1U7M8C8-F1
#
_cell.length_a   1.000
_cell.length_b   1.000
_cell.length_c   1.000
_cell.angle_alpha   90.00
_cell.angle_beta   90.00
_cell.angle_gamma   90.00
#
_symmetry.space_group_name_H-M   'P 1'
#
loop_
_entity.id
_entity.type
_entity.pdbx_description
1 polymer ?
#
loop_
_entity_poly.entity_id
_entity_poly.type
_entity_poly.pdbx_seq_one_letter_code
_entity_poly.pdbx_strand_id
1 'polypeptide(L)'
;MRGKSKFITFLLSFIPGMSHFYIGYGDRGLIYLILTVAIFVGSLGLSFVFGDDAFILIFIFSYPIIWLISLIDAFSVINKLSINATQEDHIEGEEKKVEPTSFLNKKMITLALSIVPGAGHMYLGQQKKGLSFMSIFFFTIFFMGWLRLNFLIFLLPVIWFYVFFDAFHLVNGEDTEDFDIVSFLPKVSNSLIGKILIGIGIIIFFNNIFYPIIADLLDYRFVNYIQTSIVAIIFIVIGIKMLKTKKEILRGEEDEN
;
A
#
# COMPACT_ATOMS: atom_id res chain seq x y z
N MET A 1 -9.75 -25.15 -22.59
CA MET A 1 -8.46 -24.47 -22.29
C MET A 1 -8.47 -24.02 -20.83
N ARG A 2 -7.40 -24.22 -20.03
CA ARG A 2 -7.40 -23.79 -18.61
C ARG A 2 -7.66 -22.29 -18.51
N GLY A 3 -8.68 -21.90 -17.74
CA GLY A 3 -8.99 -20.49 -17.48
C GLY A 3 -7.79 -19.74 -16.92
N LYS A 4 -7.49 -18.58 -17.48
CA LYS A 4 -6.40 -17.70 -17.03
C LYS A 4 -6.75 -17.12 -15.65
N SER A 5 -5.77 -17.00 -14.77
CA SER A 5 -5.99 -16.52 -13.39
C SER A 5 -6.18 -15.02 -13.34
N LYS A 6 -7.31 -14.58 -12.79
CA LYS A 6 -7.62 -13.16 -12.52
C LYS A 6 -6.61 -12.51 -11.58
N PHE A 7 -6.10 -13.27 -10.61
CA PHE A 7 -5.06 -12.78 -9.71
C PHE A 7 -3.73 -12.52 -10.44
N ILE A 8 -3.32 -13.42 -11.33
CA ILE A 8 -2.11 -13.25 -12.15
C ILE A 8 -2.29 -12.05 -13.11
N THR A 9 -3.47 -11.90 -13.71
CA THR A 9 -3.81 -10.73 -14.52
C THR A 9 -3.67 -9.41 -13.75
N PHE A 10 -4.14 -9.35 -12.50
CA PHE A 10 -3.96 -8.18 -11.64
C PHE A 10 -2.48 -7.94 -11.31
N LEU A 11 -1.74 -8.97 -10.94
CA LEU A 11 -0.32 -8.85 -10.61
C LEU A 11 0.51 -8.36 -11.81
N LEU A 12 0.21 -8.84 -13.01
CA LEU A 12 0.89 -8.38 -14.22
C LEU A 12 0.48 -6.98 -14.63
N SER A 13 -0.72 -6.50 -14.29
CA SER A 13 -1.18 -5.19 -14.75
C SER A 13 -0.38 -4.04 -14.16
N PHE A 14 0.40 -4.25 -13.08
CA PHE A 14 1.39 -3.29 -12.56
C PHE A 14 2.29 -2.71 -13.64
N ILE A 15 2.55 -3.45 -14.72
CA ILE A 15 3.13 -2.93 -15.96
C ILE A 15 2.00 -2.82 -16.99
N PRO A 16 1.60 -1.60 -17.41
CA PRO A 16 0.52 -1.42 -18.38
C PRO A 16 0.76 -2.26 -19.65
N GLY A 17 -0.25 -3.03 -20.04
CA GLY A 17 -0.21 -3.95 -21.18
C GLY A 17 0.33 -5.35 -20.90
N MET A 18 1.05 -5.59 -19.80
CA MET A 18 1.67 -6.90 -19.54
C MET A 18 0.64 -8.00 -19.25
N SER A 19 -0.46 -7.65 -18.59
CA SER A 19 -1.56 -8.57 -18.29
C SER A 19 -2.27 -9.09 -19.54
N HIS A 20 -2.36 -8.30 -20.61
CA HIS A 20 -2.95 -8.71 -21.88
C HIS A 20 -2.17 -9.82 -22.58
N PHE A 21 -0.83 -9.80 -22.50
CA PHE A 21 0.00 -10.89 -23.04
C PHE A 21 -0.28 -12.21 -22.33
N TYR A 22 -0.46 -12.18 -21.00
CA TYR A 22 -0.81 -13.38 -20.24
C TYR A 22 -2.16 -13.98 -20.64
N ILE A 23 -3.15 -13.12 -20.92
CA ILE A 23 -4.49 -13.52 -21.33
C ILE A 23 -4.54 -13.96 -22.81
N GLY A 24 -3.55 -13.58 -23.61
CA GLY A 24 -3.46 -13.92 -25.04
C GLY A 24 -3.90 -12.81 -26.00
N TYR A 25 -4.05 -11.58 -25.51
CA TYR A 25 -4.47 -10.40 -26.28
C TYR A 25 -3.30 -9.42 -26.46
N GLY A 26 -2.18 -9.93 -27.00
CA GLY A 26 -0.92 -9.19 -27.11
C GLY A 26 -1.03 -7.86 -27.87
N ASP A 27 -1.89 -7.78 -28.89
CA ASP A 27 -2.08 -6.55 -29.68
C ASP A 27 -2.55 -5.38 -28.82
N ARG A 28 -3.49 -5.65 -27.90
CA ARG A 28 -3.98 -4.63 -26.95
C ARG A 28 -2.91 -4.29 -25.91
N GLY A 29 -2.17 -5.31 -25.45
CA GLY A 29 -1.06 -5.12 -24.53
C GLY A 29 0.03 -4.22 -25.10
N LEU A 30 0.38 -4.40 -26.38
CA LEU A 30 1.35 -3.58 -27.09
C LEU A 30 0.96 -2.10 -27.12
N ILE A 31 -0.32 -1.77 -27.30
CA ILE A 31 -0.78 -0.38 -27.32
C ILE A 31 -0.47 0.30 -25.98
N TYR A 32 -0.81 -0.33 -24.86
CA TYR A 32 -0.54 0.23 -23.53
C TYR A 32 0.96 0.32 -23.24
N LEU A 33 1.73 -0.68 -23.63
CA LEU A 33 3.18 -0.70 -23.42
C LEU A 33 3.88 0.39 -24.24
N ILE A 34 3.54 0.54 -25.52
CA ILE A 34 4.06 1.60 -26.38
C ILE A 34 3.67 2.98 -25.84
N LEU A 35 2.41 3.16 -25.42
CA LEU A 35 1.95 4.42 -24.85
C LEU A 35 2.75 4.80 -23.59
N THR A 36 2.95 3.85 -22.67
CA THR A 36 3.74 4.07 -21.45
C THR A 36 5.19 4.40 -21.78
N VAL A 37 5.83 3.66 -22.69
CA VAL A 37 7.22 3.91 -23.10
C VAL A 37 7.35 5.26 -23.83
N ALA A 38 6.43 5.59 -24.73
CA ALA A 38 6.45 6.84 -25.48
C ALA A 38 6.35 8.06 -24.55
N ILE A 39 5.48 7.99 -23.54
CA ILE A 39 5.34 9.07 -22.55
C ILE A 39 6.56 9.15 -21.63
N PHE A 40 7.10 8.01 -21.20
CA PHE A 40 8.32 7.98 -20.40
C PHE A 40 9.50 8.61 -21.15
N VAL A 41 9.78 8.13 -22.36
CA VAL A 41 10.87 8.63 -23.22
C VAL A 41 10.61 10.09 -23.62
N GLY A 42 9.36 10.45 -23.93
CA GLY A 42 8.98 11.83 -24.24
C GLY A 42 9.21 12.79 -23.08
N SER A 43 8.82 12.40 -21.86
CA SER A 43 9.05 13.21 -20.65
C SER A 43 10.53 13.39 -20.33
N LEU A 44 11.33 12.32 -20.48
CA LEU A 44 12.79 12.40 -20.32
C LEU A 44 13.45 13.25 -21.41
N GLY A 45 13.03 13.11 -22.66
CA GLY A 45 13.54 13.91 -23.79
C GLY A 45 13.26 15.40 -23.60
N LEU A 46 12.06 15.76 -23.17
CA LEU A 46 11.71 17.14 -22.84
C LEU A 46 12.56 17.67 -21.67
N SER A 47 12.70 16.89 -20.60
CA SER A 47 13.54 17.27 -19.46
C SER A 47 14.99 17.54 -19.88
N PHE A 48 15.56 16.68 -20.74
CA PHE A 48 16.91 16.85 -21.26
C PHE A 48 17.07 18.07 -22.18
N VAL A 49 16.13 18.30 -23.10
CA VAL A 49 16.19 19.39 -24.09
C VAL A 49 16.03 20.76 -23.44
N PHE A 50 15.13 20.88 -22.47
CA PHE A 50 14.82 22.14 -21.82
C PHE A 50 15.60 22.36 -20.51
N GLY A 51 16.29 21.34 -20.01
CA GLY A 51 17.05 21.41 -18.76
C GLY A 51 16.17 21.59 -17.51
N ASP A 52 14.91 21.15 -17.57
CA ASP A 52 13.94 21.27 -16.49
C ASP A 52 13.38 19.89 -16.11
N ASP A 53 13.56 19.49 -14.86
CA ASP A 53 13.08 18.21 -14.34
C ASP A 53 11.55 18.17 -14.18
N ALA A 54 10.86 19.32 -14.24
CA ALA A 54 9.41 19.40 -14.15
C ALA A 54 8.70 18.58 -15.25
N PHE A 55 9.34 18.37 -16.41
CA PHE A 55 8.77 17.54 -17.49
C PHE A 55 8.59 16.07 -17.09
N ILE A 56 9.34 15.56 -16.11
CA ILE A 56 9.17 14.19 -15.57
C ILE A 56 7.79 14.01 -14.92
N LEU A 57 7.18 15.09 -14.41
CA LEU A 57 5.84 15.06 -13.83
C LEU A 57 4.78 14.56 -14.82
N ILE A 58 4.97 14.78 -16.12
CA ILE A 58 4.05 14.29 -17.16
C ILE A 58 3.92 12.77 -17.08
N PHE A 59 5.04 12.06 -16.95
CA PHE A 59 5.03 10.60 -16.79
C PHE A 59 4.43 10.19 -15.46
N ILE A 60 4.81 10.86 -14.37
CA ILE A 60 4.32 10.55 -13.01
C ILE A 60 2.78 10.63 -12.94
N PHE A 61 2.16 11.64 -13.56
CA PHE A 61 0.70 11.79 -13.53
C PHE A 61 -0.03 10.90 -14.56
N SER A 62 0.57 10.65 -15.72
CA SER A 62 -0.06 9.84 -16.77
C SER A 62 0.05 8.33 -16.50
N TYR A 63 1.14 7.85 -15.89
CA TYR A 63 1.34 6.45 -15.56
C TYR A 63 0.17 5.81 -14.80
N PRO A 64 -0.32 6.35 -13.66
CA PRO A 64 -1.45 5.76 -12.94
C PRO A 64 -2.74 5.75 -13.75
N ILE A 65 -2.95 6.74 -14.61
CA ILE A 65 -4.14 6.81 -15.49
C ILE A 65 -4.07 5.69 -16.54
N ILE A 66 -2.94 5.55 -17.23
CA ILE A 66 -2.72 4.52 -18.25
C ILE A 66 -2.82 3.13 -17.63
N TRP A 67 -2.21 2.95 -16.45
CA TRP A 67 -2.28 1.73 -15.66
C TRP A 67 -3.73 1.35 -15.34
N LEU A 68 -4.54 2.30 -14.87
CA LEU A 68 -5.95 2.06 -14.55
C LEU A 68 -6.76 1.66 -15.79
N ILE A 69 -6.57 2.37 -16.90
CA ILE A 69 -7.26 2.07 -18.18
C ILE A 69 -6.85 0.68 -18.68
N SER A 70 -5.54 0.38 -18.67
CA SER A 70 -5.01 -0.92 -19.09
C SER A 70 -5.54 -2.06 -18.22
N LEU A 71 -5.63 -1.86 -16.90
CA LEU A 71 -6.20 -2.82 -15.97
C LEU A 71 -7.67 -3.10 -16.31
N ILE A 72 -8.48 -2.04 -16.48
CA ILE A 72 -9.91 -2.19 -16.80
C ILE A 72 -10.09 -2.95 -18.12
N ASP A 73 -9.32 -2.63 -19.16
CA ASP A 73 -9.43 -3.33 -20.45
C ASP A 73 -8.99 -4.81 -20.36
N ALA A 74 -7.85 -5.11 -19.72
CA ALA A 74 -7.36 -6.48 -19.55
C ALA A 74 -8.42 -7.37 -18.91
N PHE A 75 -9.12 -6.84 -17.91
CA PHE A 75 -10.15 -7.59 -17.24
C PHE A 75 -11.50 -7.62 -17.98
N SER A 76 -11.84 -6.58 -18.75
CA SER A 76 -12.98 -6.66 -19.68
C SER A 76 -12.81 -7.83 -20.64
N VAL A 77 -11.57 -8.04 -21.12
CA VAL A 77 -11.20 -9.18 -21.96
C VAL A 77 -11.29 -10.50 -21.20
N ILE A 78 -10.67 -10.63 -20.02
CA ILE A 78 -10.68 -11.90 -19.27
C ILE A 78 -12.09 -12.31 -18.85
N ASN A 79 -12.97 -11.36 -18.56
CA ASN A 79 -14.35 -11.64 -18.18
C ASN A 79 -15.16 -12.14 -19.37
N LYS A 80 -14.97 -11.57 -20.58
CA LYS A 80 -15.57 -12.11 -21.80
C LYS A 80 -15.12 -13.54 -22.09
N LEU A 81 -13.82 -13.83 -21.94
CA LEU A 81 -13.30 -15.20 -22.10
C LEU A 81 -13.86 -16.16 -21.06
N SER A 82 -13.98 -15.70 -19.80
CA SER A 82 -14.55 -16.47 -18.71
C SER A 82 -16.00 -16.86 -19.01
N ILE A 83 -16.81 -15.93 -19.54
CA ILE A 83 -18.23 -16.16 -19.89
C ILE A 83 -18.35 -17.19 -21.01
N ASN A 84 -17.57 -17.01 -22.08
CA ASN A 84 -17.62 -17.90 -23.24
C ASN A 84 -17.19 -19.33 -22.85
N ALA A 85 -16.19 -19.45 -21.98
CA ALA A 85 -15.75 -20.76 -21.46
C ALA A 85 -16.83 -21.44 -20.61
N THR A 86 -17.56 -20.71 -19.76
CA THR A 86 -18.69 -21.30 -19.01
C THR A 86 -19.82 -21.69 -19.94
N GLN A 87 -20.08 -20.93 -21.00
CA GLN A 87 -21.15 -21.22 -21.95
C GLN A 87 -20.87 -22.48 -22.80
N GLU A 88 -19.60 -22.75 -23.14
CA GLU A 88 -19.17 -24.00 -23.76
C GLU A 88 -19.26 -25.20 -22.79
N ASP A 89 -18.82 -25.02 -21.53
CA ASP A 89 -18.89 -26.07 -20.49
C ASP A 89 -20.34 -26.42 -20.09
N HIS A 90 -21.30 -25.49 -20.21
CA HIS A 90 -22.72 -25.76 -19.94
C HIS A 90 -23.38 -26.75 -20.93
N ILE A 91 -22.72 -27.07 -22.05
CA ILE A 91 -23.18 -28.12 -22.99
C ILE A 91 -22.73 -29.52 -22.52
N GLU A 92 -21.67 -29.62 -21.71
CA GLU A 92 -21.16 -30.88 -21.15
C GLU A 92 -21.11 -30.83 -19.60
N GLY A 93 -22.29 -30.99 -18.99
CA GLY A 93 -22.52 -31.54 -17.65
C GLY A 93 -21.52 -31.23 -16.52
N GLU A 94 -21.81 -30.18 -15.73
CA GLU A 94 -21.76 -30.14 -14.26
C GLU A 94 -22.21 -28.74 -13.79
N GLU A 95 -23.15 -28.65 -12.84
CA GLU A 95 -23.56 -27.39 -12.21
C GLU A 95 -22.45 -26.83 -11.32
N LYS A 96 -21.43 -26.21 -11.92
CA LYS A 96 -20.59 -25.27 -11.19
C LYS A 96 -21.40 -24.00 -10.94
N LYS A 97 -21.47 -23.55 -9.69
CA LYS A 97 -21.96 -22.20 -9.33
C LYS A 97 -21.14 -21.17 -10.12
N VAL A 98 -21.66 -20.73 -11.24
CA VAL A 98 -21.07 -19.67 -12.04
C VAL A 98 -21.29 -18.37 -11.28
N GLU A 99 -20.22 -17.79 -10.73
CA GLU A 99 -20.30 -16.45 -10.16
C GLU A 99 -20.76 -15.47 -11.26
N PRO A 100 -21.82 -14.68 -11.01
CA PRO A 100 -22.34 -13.76 -12.01
C PRO A 100 -21.28 -12.74 -12.38
N THR A 101 -21.17 -12.44 -13.67
CA THR A 101 -20.16 -11.54 -14.27
C THR A 101 -20.14 -10.16 -13.62
N SER A 102 -21.29 -9.69 -13.14
CA SER A 102 -21.46 -8.44 -12.39
C SER A 102 -20.71 -8.43 -11.06
N PHE A 103 -20.71 -9.56 -10.33
CA PHE A 103 -20.01 -9.70 -9.05
C PHE A 103 -18.49 -9.59 -9.25
N LEU A 104 -18.01 -10.18 -10.34
CA LEU A 104 -16.60 -10.22 -10.62
C LEU A 104 -16.05 -8.88 -11.12
N ASN A 105 -16.85 -8.15 -11.91
CA ASN A 105 -16.60 -6.74 -12.24
C ASN A 105 -16.56 -5.87 -10.98
N LYS A 106 -17.47 -6.09 -10.03
CA LYS A 106 -17.51 -5.37 -8.74
C LYS A 106 -16.20 -5.55 -7.97
N LYS A 107 -15.71 -6.79 -7.82
CA LYS A 107 -14.44 -7.11 -7.14
C LYS A 107 -13.24 -6.37 -7.72
N MET A 108 -13.13 -6.31 -9.03
CA MET A 108 -12.04 -5.61 -9.68
C MET A 108 -12.12 -4.10 -9.54
N ILE A 109 -13.31 -3.52 -9.73
CA ILE A 109 -13.49 -2.06 -9.61
C ILE A 109 -13.17 -1.65 -8.17
N THR A 110 -13.61 -2.44 -7.18
CA THR A 110 -13.21 -2.27 -5.79
C THR A 110 -11.69 -2.27 -5.65
N LEU A 111 -10.99 -3.31 -6.13
CA LEU A 111 -9.54 -3.41 -5.99
C LEU A 111 -8.78 -2.27 -6.69
N ALA A 112 -9.23 -1.88 -7.87
CA ALA A 112 -8.65 -0.76 -8.61
C ALA A 112 -8.84 0.57 -7.85
N LEU A 113 -10.03 0.80 -7.29
CA LEU A 113 -10.33 1.98 -6.48
C LEU A 113 -9.57 1.95 -5.14
N SER A 114 -9.35 0.78 -4.54
CA SER A 114 -8.61 0.62 -3.27
C SER A 114 -7.15 1.06 -3.31
N ILE A 115 -6.60 1.38 -4.48
CA ILE A 115 -5.30 2.04 -4.59
C ILE A 115 -5.33 3.42 -3.94
N VAL A 116 -6.46 4.11 -4.06
CA VAL A 116 -6.76 5.26 -3.22
C VAL A 116 -7.38 4.71 -1.94
N PRO A 117 -6.69 4.79 -0.78
CA PRO A 117 -7.18 4.20 0.46
C PRO A 117 -8.60 4.66 0.76
N GLY A 118 -9.52 3.73 0.96
CA GLY A 118 -10.93 4.00 1.27
C GLY A 118 -11.86 4.15 0.06
N ALA A 119 -11.37 4.42 -1.15
CA ALA A 119 -12.25 4.58 -2.32
C ALA A 119 -12.93 3.28 -2.75
N GLY A 120 -12.24 2.13 -2.62
CA GLY A 120 -12.85 0.82 -2.84
C GLY A 120 -14.02 0.52 -1.90
N HIS A 121 -13.92 0.91 -0.63
CA HIS A 121 -15.01 0.79 0.35
C HIS A 121 -16.20 1.67 -0.02
N MET A 122 -15.96 2.92 -0.44
CA MET A 122 -17.02 3.83 -0.87
C MET A 122 -17.77 3.27 -2.09
N TYR A 123 -17.06 2.66 -3.04
CA TYR A 123 -17.68 1.97 -4.17
C TYR A 123 -18.55 0.77 -3.76
N LEU A 124 -18.15 0.04 -2.72
CA LEU A 124 -18.95 -1.03 -2.14
C LEU A 124 -20.16 -0.54 -1.32
N GLY A 125 -20.33 0.77 -1.16
CA GLY A 125 -21.40 1.39 -0.37
C GLY A 125 -21.03 1.73 1.07
N GLN A 126 -19.83 1.37 1.52
CA GLN A 126 -19.33 1.63 2.87
C GLN A 126 -18.69 3.03 2.98
N GLN A 127 -19.53 4.07 2.83
CA GLN A 127 -19.07 5.46 2.76
C GLN A 127 -18.34 5.93 4.03
N LYS A 128 -18.87 5.63 5.22
CA LYS A 128 -18.27 6.04 6.51
C LYS A 128 -16.92 5.39 6.75
N LYS A 129 -16.83 4.07 6.49
CA LYS A 129 -15.60 3.29 6.62
C LYS A 129 -14.55 3.75 5.60
N GLY A 130 -14.96 3.95 4.35
CA GLY A 130 -14.07 4.48 3.30
C GLY A 130 -13.53 5.88 3.60
N LEU A 131 -14.40 6.80 4.04
CA LEU A 131 -13.98 8.15 4.46
C LEU A 131 -13.04 8.11 5.67
N SER A 132 -13.26 7.18 6.60
CA SER A 132 -12.37 6.98 7.75
C SER A 132 -10.98 6.54 7.31
N PHE A 133 -10.87 5.54 6.43
CA PHE A 133 -9.58 5.13 5.88
C PHE A 133 -8.88 6.21 5.08
N MET A 134 -9.61 6.95 4.22
CA MET A 134 -9.08 8.13 3.53
C MET A 134 -8.50 9.13 4.53
N SER A 135 -9.28 9.46 5.56
CA SER A 135 -8.90 10.48 6.55
C SER A 135 -7.63 10.09 7.29
N ILE A 136 -7.49 8.86 7.78
CA ILE A 136 -6.24 8.41 8.45
C ILE A 136 -5.05 8.42 7.51
N PHE A 137 -5.22 7.94 6.27
CA PHE A 137 -4.12 7.88 5.32
C PHE A 137 -3.62 9.29 4.96
N PHE A 138 -4.51 10.20 4.55
CA PHE A 138 -4.15 11.57 4.21
C PHE A 138 -3.73 12.39 5.44
N PHE A 139 -4.34 12.17 6.60
CA PHE A 139 -3.90 12.79 7.85
C PHE A 139 -2.48 12.35 8.21
N THR A 140 -2.12 11.08 8.00
CA THR A 140 -0.75 10.61 8.22
C THR A 140 0.23 11.33 7.29
N ILE A 141 -0.09 11.49 6.01
CA ILE A 141 0.73 12.25 5.05
C ILE A 141 0.88 13.71 5.49
N PHE A 142 -0.24 14.36 5.79
CA PHE A 142 -0.29 15.75 6.25
C PHE A 142 0.53 15.94 7.52
N PHE A 143 0.34 15.09 8.52
CA PHE A 143 1.00 15.17 9.82
C PHE A 143 2.51 14.88 9.72
N MET A 144 2.89 13.90 8.89
CA MET A 144 4.28 13.62 8.54
C MET A 144 4.96 14.86 7.95
N GLY A 145 4.35 15.50 6.96
CA GLY A 145 4.90 16.69 6.31
C GLY A 145 4.94 17.91 7.23
N TRP A 146 3.82 18.22 7.90
CA TRP A 146 3.68 19.37 8.79
C TRP A 146 4.70 19.31 9.94
N LEU A 147 4.79 18.17 10.62
CA LEU A 147 5.71 18.00 11.75
C LEU A 147 7.13 17.61 11.33
N ARG A 148 7.38 17.43 10.03
CA ARG A 148 8.66 16.94 9.48
C ARG A 148 9.11 15.62 10.11
N LEU A 149 8.17 14.71 10.39
CA LEU A 149 8.44 13.42 11.01
C LEU A 149 8.65 12.34 9.94
N ASN A 150 9.79 12.38 9.26
CA ASN A 150 10.10 11.49 8.13
C ASN A 150 9.95 9.99 8.47
N PHE A 151 10.10 9.61 9.73
CA PHE A 151 9.92 8.21 10.14
C PHE A 151 8.47 7.72 9.93
N LEU A 152 7.46 8.59 9.87
CA LEU A 152 6.07 8.15 9.63
C LEU A 152 5.84 7.58 8.23
N ILE A 153 6.82 7.70 7.31
CA ILE A 153 6.71 7.15 5.96
C ILE A 153 6.47 5.64 5.92
N PHE A 154 6.97 4.88 6.91
CA PHE A 154 6.72 3.43 6.97
C PHE A 154 5.24 3.11 7.25
N LEU A 155 4.50 4.02 7.87
CA LEU A 155 3.10 3.80 8.24
C LEU A 155 2.18 3.85 7.02
N LEU A 156 2.55 4.62 5.98
CA LEU A 156 1.77 4.74 4.75
C LEU A 156 1.54 3.40 4.03
N PRO A 157 2.57 2.60 3.68
CA PRO A 157 2.34 1.30 3.07
C PRO A 157 1.60 0.34 4.00
N VAL A 158 1.83 0.39 5.31
CA VAL A 158 1.12 -0.47 6.29
C VAL A 158 -0.38 -0.17 6.30
N ILE A 159 -0.76 1.11 6.42
CA ILE A 159 -2.16 1.55 6.33
C ILE A 159 -2.73 1.17 4.97
N TRP A 160 -2.01 1.44 3.88
CA TRP A 160 -2.47 1.16 2.53
C TRP A 160 -2.78 -0.32 2.31
N PHE A 161 -1.87 -1.23 2.69
CA PHE A 161 -2.09 -2.67 2.57
C PHE A 161 -3.27 -3.13 3.42
N TYR A 162 -3.35 -2.67 4.68
CA TYR A 162 -4.49 -3.00 5.55
C TYR A 162 -5.82 -2.62 4.88
N VAL A 163 -5.94 -1.38 4.40
CA VAL A 163 -7.15 -0.87 3.75
C VAL A 163 -7.44 -1.60 2.44
N PHE A 164 -6.41 -1.88 1.64
CA PHE A 164 -6.54 -2.62 0.38
C PHE A 164 -7.09 -4.03 0.62
N PHE A 165 -6.50 -4.76 1.57
CA PHE A 165 -6.96 -6.10 1.92
C PHE A 165 -8.33 -6.10 2.57
N ASP A 166 -8.64 -5.12 3.43
CA ASP A 166 -9.98 -4.99 4.01
C ASP A 166 -11.05 -4.81 2.90
N ALA A 167 -10.80 -3.97 1.89
CA ALA A 167 -11.69 -3.86 0.74
C ALA A 167 -11.79 -5.16 -0.08
N PHE A 168 -10.69 -5.91 -0.20
CA PHE A 168 -10.66 -7.20 -0.87
C PHE A 168 -11.53 -8.26 -0.16
N HIS A 169 -11.43 -8.36 1.16
CA HIS A 169 -12.26 -9.27 1.96
C HIS A 169 -13.74 -8.84 1.89
N LEU A 170 -14.02 -7.54 2.01
CA LEU A 170 -15.38 -7.01 1.95
C LEU A 170 -16.09 -7.33 0.62
N VAL A 171 -15.38 -7.25 -0.51
CA VAL A 171 -15.99 -7.60 -1.80
C VAL A 171 -16.16 -9.11 -2.01
N ASN A 172 -15.45 -9.94 -1.26
CA ASN A 172 -15.68 -11.39 -1.21
C ASN A 172 -16.88 -11.78 -0.35
N GLY A 173 -17.52 -10.82 0.32
CA GLY A 173 -18.60 -11.07 1.27
C GLY A 173 -18.09 -11.63 2.60
N GLU A 174 -16.81 -11.46 2.90
CA GLU A 174 -16.24 -11.78 4.22
C GLU A 174 -16.57 -10.66 5.20
N ASP A 175 -16.85 -11.03 6.45
CA ASP A 175 -17.06 -10.06 7.51
C ASP A 175 -15.75 -9.30 7.77
N THR A 176 -15.84 -7.98 7.80
CA THR A 176 -14.71 -7.10 8.10
C THR A 176 -15.05 -6.26 9.33
N GLU A 177 -14.05 -5.93 10.14
CA GLU A 177 -14.25 -5.10 11.32
C GLU A 177 -14.85 -3.75 10.93
N ASP A 178 -15.85 -3.30 11.70
CA ASP A 178 -16.50 -2.03 11.45
C ASP A 178 -15.58 -0.91 11.94
N PHE A 179 -14.88 -0.28 11.00
CA PHE A 179 -13.90 0.75 11.30
C PHE A 179 -14.53 2.13 11.18
N ASP A 180 -14.70 2.81 12.31
CA ASP A 180 -15.15 4.19 12.40
C ASP A 180 -14.08 5.04 13.10
N ILE A 181 -13.56 6.06 12.43
CA ILE A 181 -12.62 7.01 13.07
C ILE A 181 -13.23 7.65 14.32
N VAL A 182 -14.54 7.87 14.32
CA VAL A 182 -15.23 8.55 15.42
C VAL A 182 -15.29 7.66 16.67
N SER A 183 -15.26 6.34 16.51
CA SER A 183 -15.13 5.42 17.65
C SER A 183 -13.67 5.34 18.17
N PHE A 184 -12.69 5.60 17.29
CA PHE A 184 -11.28 5.72 17.63
C PHE A 184 -10.88 7.09 18.19
N LEU A 185 -11.67 8.15 17.97
CA LEU A 185 -11.56 9.40 18.73
C LEU A 185 -11.79 9.03 20.19
N PRO A 186 -10.73 8.90 21.00
CA PRO A 186 -10.91 8.13 22.20
C PRO A 186 -11.72 8.99 23.16
N LYS A 187 -12.57 8.35 23.98
CA LYS A 187 -12.93 8.90 25.29
C LYS A 187 -11.68 8.84 26.18
N VAL A 188 -10.60 9.49 25.74
CA VAL A 188 -9.31 9.48 26.41
C VAL A 188 -9.38 10.38 27.62
N SER A 189 -8.79 9.94 28.71
CA SER A 189 -8.52 10.85 29.82
C SER A 189 -7.60 11.97 29.34
N ASN A 190 -7.89 13.21 29.75
CA ASN A 190 -7.05 14.38 29.44
C ASN A 190 -5.57 14.15 29.81
N SER A 191 -5.31 13.30 30.81
CA SER A 191 -3.97 12.88 31.20
C SER A 191 -3.24 12.08 30.11
N LEU A 192 -3.91 11.15 29.41
CA LEU A 192 -3.28 10.39 28.33
C LEU A 192 -3.00 11.26 27.11
N ILE A 193 -3.96 12.15 26.76
CA ILE A 193 -3.78 13.12 25.68
C ILE A 193 -2.56 14.00 25.97
N GLY A 194 -2.45 14.50 27.21
CA GLY A 194 -1.31 15.30 27.64
C GLY A 194 0.02 14.56 27.49
N LYS A 195 0.09 13.28 27.90
CA LYS A 195 1.31 12.47 27.75
C LYS A 195 1.71 12.25 26.30
N ILE A 196 0.74 11.94 25.42
CA ILE A 196 0.98 11.78 23.98
C ILE A 196 1.48 13.10 23.38
N LEU A 197 0.85 14.21 23.74
CA LEU A 197 1.22 15.53 23.21
C LEU A 197 2.61 15.97 23.66
N ILE A 198 2.98 15.71 24.91
CA ILE A 198 4.34 15.92 25.42
C ILE A 198 5.33 15.04 24.66
N GLY A 199 5.04 13.75 24.48
CA GLY A 199 5.89 12.83 23.74
C GLY A 199 6.12 13.27 22.29
N ILE A 200 5.05 13.65 21.59
CA ILE A 200 5.12 14.21 20.23
C ILE A 200 5.97 15.50 20.23
N GLY A 201 5.76 16.40 21.19
CA GLY A 201 6.54 17.63 21.34
C GLY A 201 8.03 17.38 21.52
N ILE A 202 8.41 16.40 22.34
CA ILE A 202 9.80 15.98 22.55
C ILE A 202 10.39 15.44 21.24
N ILE A 203 9.66 14.59 20.52
CA ILE A 203 10.11 14.04 19.23
C ILE A 203 10.33 15.15 18.21
N ILE A 204 9.40 16.10 18.10
CA ILE A 204 9.51 17.27 17.20
C ILE A 204 10.74 18.10 17.58
N PHE A 205 10.91 18.44 18.86
CA PHE A 205 12.05 19.21 19.35
C PHE A 205 13.37 18.52 19.00
N PHE A 206 13.47 17.22 19.28
CA PHE A 206 14.68 16.46 18.99
C PHE A 206 14.99 16.41 17.50
N ASN A 207 14.01 16.07 16.67
CA ASN A 207 14.21 15.87 15.23
C ASN A 207 14.41 17.19 14.48
N ASN A 208 13.70 18.25 14.87
CA ASN A 208 13.63 19.48 14.08
C ASN A 208 14.49 20.61 14.60
N ILE A 209 14.90 20.58 15.87
CA ILE A 209 15.68 21.64 16.50
C ILE A 209 17.01 21.09 17.03
N PHE A 210 16.95 20.12 17.94
CA PHE A 210 18.14 19.62 18.63
C PHE A 210 19.14 18.94 17.69
N TYR A 211 18.67 17.99 16.87
CA TYR A 211 19.53 17.25 15.95
C TYR A 211 20.21 18.16 14.92
N PRO A 212 19.50 19.07 14.21
CA PRO A 212 20.15 20.02 13.31
C PRO A 212 21.20 20.90 14.00
N ILE A 213 20.91 21.46 15.17
CA ILE A 213 21.86 22.32 15.90
C ILE A 213 23.15 21.55 16.27
N ILE A 214 23.02 20.30 16.72
CA ILE A 214 24.18 19.46 17.03
C ILE A 214 24.95 19.08 15.76
N ALA A 215 24.24 18.80 14.66
CA ALA A 215 24.86 18.48 13.38
C ALA A 215 25.57 19.67 12.71
N ASP A 216 25.20 20.91 13.07
CA ASP A 216 25.94 22.11 12.66
C ASP A 216 27.15 22.38 13.58
N LEU A 217 27.05 22.03 14.87
CA LEU A 217 28.14 22.21 15.84
C LEU A 217 29.24 21.14 15.72
N LEU A 218 28.88 19.91 15.34
CA LEU A 218 29.77 18.76 15.17
C LEU A 218 29.79 18.34 13.70
N ASP A 219 30.91 17.81 13.18
CA ASP A 219 30.94 17.25 11.81
C ASP A 219 29.82 16.22 11.64
N TYR A 220 29.01 16.36 10.58
CA TYR A 220 27.88 15.48 10.27
C TYR A 220 28.26 13.99 10.30
N ARG A 221 29.48 13.66 9.86
CA ARG A 221 30.00 12.29 9.92
C ARG A 221 30.15 11.79 11.36
N PHE A 222 30.58 12.65 12.27
CA PHE A 222 30.74 12.33 13.67
C PHE A 222 29.39 12.08 14.36
N VAL A 223 28.38 12.89 14.05
CA VAL A 223 27.01 12.69 14.54
C VAL A 223 26.45 11.33 14.08
N ASN A 224 26.65 10.96 12.81
CA ASN A 224 26.23 9.67 12.29
C ASN A 224 26.92 8.48 13.00
N TYR A 225 28.22 8.59 13.32
CA TYR A 225 28.92 7.56 14.08
C TYR A 225 28.35 7.41 15.49
N ILE A 226 28.06 8.51 16.17
CA ILE A 226 27.41 8.47 17.49
C ILE A 226 26.03 7.81 17.40
N GLN A 227 25.18 8.24 16.47
CA GLN A 227 23.86 7.67 16.29
C GLN A 227 23.92 6.16 16.03
N THR A 228 24.77 5.74 15.09
CA THR A 228 24.93 4.32 14.74
C THR A 228 25.46 3.51 15.93
N SER A 229 26.39 4.07 16.70
CA SER A 229 26.93 3.45 17.90
C SER A 229 25.87 3.27 18.99
N ILE A 230 25.03 4.29 19.22
CA ILE A 230 23.92 4.20 20.18
C ILE A 230 22.95 3.08 19.78
N VAL A 231 22.53 3.04 18.51
CA VAL A 231 21.62 2.01 18.01
C VAL A 231 22.24 0.61 18.14
N ALA A 232 23.52 0.46 17.78
CA ALA A 232 24.23 -0.81 17.92
C ALA A 232 24.31 -1.27 19.38
N ILE A 233 24.64 -0.36 20.32
CA ILE A 233 24.67 -0.67 21.76
C ILE A 233 23.28 -1.10 22.25
N ILE A 234 22.21 -0.41 21.86
CA ILE A 234 20.83 -0.78 22.20
C ILE A 234 20.54 -2.20 21.73
N PHE A 235 20.85 -2.54 20.47
CA PHE A 235 20.63 -3.89 19.96
C PHE A 235 21.46 -4.96 20.67
N ILE A 236 22.72 -4.66 21.00
CA ILE A 236 23.58 -5.58 21.76
C ILE A 236 22.98 -5.82 23.15
N VAL A 237 22.57 -4.78 23.86
CA VAL A 237 21.99 -4.89 25.20
C VAL A 237 20.67 -5.67 25.18
N ILE A 238 19.79 -5.37 24.21
CA ILE A 238 18.53 -6.10 24.02
C ILE A 238 18.82 -7.57 23.71
N GLY A 239 19.75 -7.85 22.80
CA GLY A 239 20.16 -9.21 22.43
C GLY A 239 20.69 -10.00 23.63
N ILE A 240 21.60 -9.41 24.42
CA ILE A 240 22.14 -10.03 25.64
C ILE A 240 21.02 -10.30 26.65
N LYS A 241 20.09 -9.34 26.84
CA LYS A 241 18.96 -9.51 27.76
C LYS A 241 18.08 -10.68 27.33
N MET A 242 17.75 -10.79 26.04
CA MET A 242 16.94 -11.89 25.50
C MET A 242 17.64 -13.25 25.66
N LEU A 243 18.96 -13.31 25.47
CA LEU A 243 19.73 -14.55 25.67
C LEU A 243 19.76 -15.00 27.14
N LYS A 244 19.86 -14.06 28.10
CA LYS A 244 19.80 -14.36 29.54
C LYS A 244 18.42 -14.85 29.96
N THR A 245 17.35 -14.23 29.48
CA THR A 245 15.97 -14.65 29.78
C THR A 245 15.71 -16.08 29.31
N LYS A 246 16.22 -16.50 28.14
CA LYS A 246 16.11 -17.90 27.70
C LYS A 246 16.84 -18.87 28.63
N LYS A 247 18.01 -18.48 29.16
CA LYS A 247 18.81 -19.32 30.08
C LYS A 247 18.14 -19.49 31.45
N GLU A 248 17.45 -18.47 31.94
CA GLU A 248 16.70 -18.55 33.22
C GLU A 248 15.43 -19.41 33.09
N ILE A 249 14.72 -19.33 31.96
CA ILE A 249 13.54 -20.17 31.69
C ILE A 249 13.92 -21.66 31.63
N LEU A 250 14.99 -22.01 30.90
CA LEU A 250 15.44 -23.40 30.78
C LEU A 250 15.96 -23.99 32.10
N ARG A 251 16.56 -23.18 32.96
CA ARG A 251 17.09 -23.64 34.26
C ARG A 251 15.98 -23.85 35.30
N GLY A 252 14.89 -23.08 35.21
CA GLY A 252 13.70 -23.29 36.05
C GLY A 252 12.93 -24.57 35.71
N GLU A 253 12.89 -24.98 34.43
CA GLU A 253 12.25 -26.24 33.99
C GLU A 253 13.08 -27.50 34.34
N GLU A 254 14.41 -27.37 34.46
CA GLU A 254 15.29 -28.46 34.93
C GLU A 254 15.26 -28.65 36.45
N ASP A 255 14.97 -27.60 37.23
CA ASP A 255 14.88 -27.65 38.70
C ASP A 255 13.47 -28.09 39.20
N GLU A 256 12.46 -28.20 38.32
CA GLU A 256 11.09 -28.65 38.63
C GLU A 256 10.78 -30.12 38.20
N ASN A 257 11.71 -30.82 37.54
CA ASN A 257 11.61 -32.25 37.20
C ASN A 257 12.50 -33.13 38.08
#